data_AF-A0A0M1JDZ6-F1
#
_entry.id   AF-A0A0M1JDZ6-F1
#
_cell.length_a   1.000
_cell.length_b   1.000
_cell.length_c   1.000
_cell.angle_alpha   90.00
_cell.angle_beta   90.00
_cell.angle_gamma   90.00
#
_symmetry.space_group_name_H-M   'P 1'
#
loop_
_entity.id
_entity.type
_entity.pdbx_description
1 polymer ?
#
loop_
_entity_poly.entity_id
_entity_poly.type
_entity_poly.pdbx_seq_one_letter_code
_entity_poly.pdbx_strand_id
1 'polypeptide(L)'
;MVKASDDPVAFVTEAISKFLGRQGKDMVTVKQAIACSKRIPQILEVTPKVDPQQFLAERLGRMLGSDLRIIFPEGAKTAYVARNMPDSETIMNIVKSKPGSKTINQLAQNLPYTKDYLIQIVNELLAAGKLSVNYPNSKSKFSAPKLCLGIAELTQTAAEMGTAPEVVLPTVAEHVEEDVVSQESAVTPEAVDSDPEYEADPEVAVMPEEVVVPEAPVAFSMPEPAPAPEPTVEPVAQSSLEAMSAEVAPTPPAETRRSRTRGGQSQERKRRTTSTSNKPAANTDPRHQEATQEVANVSAVTSADEAAFKEAYKKTQGRFGGVLISKLRKFLGWEAARFDAVLDSVRSKGYIDVNVGDITSLDREDIDNGYTDWRGRNYINLTWRSQAL
;
A
#
# COMPACT_ATOMS: atom_id res chain seq x y z
N MET A 1 12.95 -34.97 30.16
CA MET A 1 14.09 -34.65 29.27
C MET A 1 13.75 -35.16 27.88
N VAL A 2 13.48 -34.28 26.92
CA VAL A 2 13.21 -34.68 25.53
C VAL A 2 14.57 -35.06 24.93
N LYS A 3 14.73 -36.31 24.46
CA LYS A 3 15.91 -36.70 23.67
C LYS A 3 15.97 -35.76 22.49
N ALA A 4 17.06 -35.00 22.36
CA ALA A 4 17.25 -34.13 21.20
C ALA A 4 17.17 -35.02 19.96
N SER A 5 16.25 -34.71 19.05
CA SER A 5 16.24 -35.31 17.72
C SER A 5 17.62 -35.09 17.09
N ASP A 6 18.28 -36.16 16.67
CA ASP A 6 19.54 -36.08 15.92
C ASP A 6 19.34 -35.52 14.51
N ASP A 7 18.08 -35.41 14.04
CA ASP A 7 17.76 -34.75 12.78
C ASP A 7 17.80 -33.21 12.92
N PRO A 8 18.74 -32.53 12.24
CA PRO A 8 18.85 -31.07 12.30
C PRO A 8 17.63 -30.35 11.72
N VAL A 9 16.92 -30.93 10.74
CA VAL A 9 15.72 -30.32 10.13
C VAL A 9 14.57 -30.29 11.13
N ALA A 10 14.32 -31.42 11.80
CA ALA A 10 13.32 -31.51 12.86
C ALA A 10 13.64 -30.53 14.00
N PHE A 11 14.91 -30.45 14.43
CA PHE A 11 15.33 -29.53 15.47
C PHE A 11 15.08 -28.05 15.11
N VAL A 12 15.48 -27.61 13.90
CA VAL A 12 15.28 -26.22 13.45
C VAL A 12 13.80 -25.88 13.38
N THR A 13 13.00 -26.78 12.79
CA THR A 13 11.55 -26.60 12.64
C THR A 13 10.85 -26.51 14.00
N GLU A 14 11.13 -27.43 14.93
CA GLU A 14 10.54 -27.42 16.27
C GLU A 14 10.95 -26.16 17.05
N ALA A 15 12.23 -25.77 17.00
CA ALA A 15 12.73 -24.60 17.69
C ALA A 15 12.03 -23.31 17.24
N ILE A 16 11.86 -23.12 15.93
CA ILE A 16 11.18 -21.95 15.37
C ILE A 16 9.68 -21.99 15.67
N SER A 17 9.02 -23.14 15.51
CA SER A 17 7.59 -23.29 15.83
C SER A 17 7.29 -22.99 17.30
N LYS A 18 8.15 -23.46 18.21
CA LYS A 18 8.05 -23.16 19.65
C LYS A 18 8.32 -21.70 19.95
N PHE A 19 9.25 -21.08 19.23
CA PHE A 19 9.53 -19.65 19.36
C PHE A 19 8.34 -18.78 18.91
N LEU A 20 7.72 -19.11 17.78
CA LEU A 20 6.48 -18.47 17.29
C LEU A 20 5.36 -18.60 18.32
N GLY A 21 5.14 -19.81 18.85
CA GLY A 21 4.14 -20.05 19.89
C GLY A 21 4.36 -19.23 21.17
N ARG A 22 5.60 -19.13 21.65
CA ARG A 22 5.93 -18.31 22.84
C ARG A 22 5.70 -16.81 22.62
N GLN A 23 5.89 -16.32 21.41
CA GLN A 23 5.68 -14.91 21.07
C GLN A 23 4.22 -14.57 20.81
N GLY A 24 3.34 -15.57 20.69
CA GLY A 24 1.96 -15.36 20.24
C GLY A 24 1.90 -14.73 18.83
N LYS A 25 2.87 -15.06 17.98
CA LYS A 25 2.98 -14.55 16.60
C LYS A 25 3.00 -15.71 15.63
N ASP A 26 2.39 -15.51 14.47
CA ASP A 26 2.40 -16.51 13.39
C ASP A 26 3.58 -16.35 12.43
N MET A 27 4.33 -15.26 12.57
CA MET A 27 5.51 -14.97 11.76
C MET A 27 6.55 -14.13 12.51
N VAL A 28 7.82 -14.30 12.11
CA VAL A 28 8.97 -13.52 12.58
C VAL A 28 9.93 -13.27 11.43
N THR A 29 10.82 -12.28 11.57
CA THR A 29 11.88 -12.07 10.58
C THR A 29 12.85 -13.26 10.57
N VAL A 30 13.48 -13.54 9.42
CA VAL A 30 14.49 -14.61 9.30
C VAL A 30 15.62 -14.45 10.33
N LYS A 31 16.07 -13.21 10.59
CA LYS A 31 17.09 -12.92 11.60
C LYS A 31 16.64 -13.31 13.01
N GLN A 32 15.38 -13.01 13.37
CA GLN A 32 14.80 -13.42 14.66
C GLN A 32 14.64 -14.94 14.76
N ALA A 33 14.24 -15.60 13.67
CA ALA A 33 14.12 -17.06 13.63
C ALA A 33 15.50 -17.73 13.86
N ILE A 34 16.56 -17.23 13.23
CA ILE A 34 17.92 -17.75 13.41
C ILE A 34 18.45 -17.45 14.82
N ALA A 35 18.14 -16.27 15.37
CA ALA A 35 18.57 -15.86 16.70
C ALA A 35 17.81 -16.57 17.85
N CYS A 36 16.74 -17.30 17.58
CA CYS A 36 15.90 -17.91 18.62
C CYS A 36 16.64 -19.02 19.40
N SER A 37 17.69 -19.61 18.81
CA SER A 37 18.51 -20.66 19.40
C SER A 37 19.96 -20.53 18.96
N LYS A 38 20.90 -20.65 19.92
CA LYS A 38 22.35 -20.58 19.64
C LYS A 38 22.84 -21.69 18.70
N ARG A 39 22.10 -22.80 18.60
CA ARG A 39 22.45 -23.94 17.72
C ARG A 39 22.05 -23.71 16.26
N ILE A 40 21.03 -22.89 15.98
CA ILE A 40 20.55 -22.69 14.59
C ILE A 40 21.64 -22.05 13.70
N PRO A 41 22.34 -20.97 14.12
CA PRO A 41 23.44 -20.42 13.33
C PRO A 41 24.56 -21.44 13.06
N GLN A 42 24.85 -22.31 14.04
CA GLN A 42 25.87 -23.36 13.91
C GLN A 42 25.47 -24.43 12.90
N ILE A 43 24.21 -24.89 12.96
CA ILE A 43 23.66 -25.90 12.05
C ILE A 43 23.59 -25.37 10.62
N LEU A 44 23.26 -24.09 10.45
CA LEU A 44 23.16 -23.45 9.14
C LEU A 44 24.52 -22.99 8.59
N GLU A 45 25.58 -23.01 9.40
CA GLU A 45 26.90 -22.45 9.09
C GLU A 45 26.81 -20.97 8.68
N VAL A 46 26.01 -20.18 9.41
CA VAL A 46 25.78 -18.75 9.11
C VAL A 46 26.12 -17.85 10.29
N THR A 47 26.52 -16.63 9.95
CA THR A 47 26.74 -15.50 10.84
C THR A 47 25.68 -14.43 10.59
N PRO A 48 24.56 -14.40 11.36
CA PRO A 48 23.41 -13.54 11.07
C PRO A 48 23.68 -12.01 11.11
N LYS A 49 24.85 -11.60 11.63
CA LYS A 49 25.32 -10.20 11.61
C LYS A 49 25.98 -9.80 10.29
N VAL A 50 26.64 -10.74 9.61
CA VAL A 50 27.47 -10.49 8.43
C VAL A 50 26.71 -10.88 7.17
N ASP A 51 25.99 -12.01 7.22
CA ASP A 51 25.41 -12.59 6.02
C ASP A 51 24.18 -11.81 5.50
N PRO A 52 24.04 -11.66 4.17
CA PRO A 52 22.88 -11.06 3.55
C PRO A 52 21.59 -11.82 3.89
N GLN A 53 20.48 -11.09 4.02
CA GLN A 53 19.21 -11.68 4.44
C GLN A 53 18.65 -12.71 3.45
N GLN A 54 18.90 -12.54 2.15
CA GLN A 54 18.53 -13.52 1.12
C GLN A 54 19.29 -14.85 1.32
N PHE A 55 20.60 -14.79 1.57
CA PHE A 55 21.41 -15.98 1.85
C PHE A 55 20.95 -16.71 3.11
N LEU A 56 20.66 -15.96 4.18
CA LEU A 56 20.10 -16.52 5.42
C LEU A 56 18.76 -17.22 5.16
N ALA A 57 17.89 -16.61 4.36
CA ALA A 57 16.59 -17.17 4.02
C ALA A 57 16.72 -18.43 3.16
N GLU A 58 17.58 -18.45 2.15
CA GLU A 58 17.82 -19.65 1.33
C GLU A 58 18.36 -20.81 2.15
N ARG A 59 19.34 -20.55 3.03
CA ARG A 59 19.91 -21.58 3.92
C ARG A 59 18.88 -22.11 4.89
N LEU A 60 18.13 -21.21 5.53
CA LEU A 60 17.07 -21.60 6.44
C LEU A 60 15.97 -22.38 5.71
N GLY A 61 15.56 -21.96 4.52
CA GLY A 61 14.48 -22.56 3.75
C GLY A 61 14.72 -24.03 3.38
N ARG A 62 15.98 -24.43 3.17
CA ARG A 62 16.36 -25.84 2.95
C ARG A 62 16.21 -26.71 4.20
N MET A 63 16.13 -26.09 5.37
CA MET A 63 16.05 -26.73 6.69
C MET A 63 14.68 -26.58 7.35
N LEU A 64 13.73 -25.90 6.71
CA LEU A 64 12.36 -25.80 7.19
C LEU A 64 11.58 -27.02 6.74
N GLY A 65 10.89 -27.68 7.67
CA GLY A 65 9.90 -28.70 7.36
C GLY A 65 8.64 -28.11 6.71
N SER A 66 7.66 -28.98 6.43
CA SER A 66 6.38 -28.61 5.82
C SER A 66 5.53 -27.63 6.63
N ASP A 67 5.81 -27.46 7.91
CA ASP A 67 5.00 -26.66 8.83
C ASP A 67 5.32 -25.16 8.77
N LEU A 68 6.44 -24.80 8.14
CA LEU A 68 6.95 -23.45 8.06
C LEU A 68 7.27 -23.08 6.61
N ARG A 69 7.10 -21.81 6.29
CA ARG A 69 7.43 -21.26 4.96
C ARG A 69 8.15 -19.93 5.08
N ILE A 70 8.90 -19.59 4.05
CA ILE A 70 9.57 -18.29 3.93
C ILE A 70 8.75 -17.39 3.02
N ILE A 71 8.52 -16.16 3.48
CA ILE A 71 7.81 -15.13 2.73
C ILE A 71 8.80 -14.03 2.35
N PHE A 72 8.83 -13.72 1.05
CA PHE A 72 9.57 -12.60 0.48
C PHE A 72 8.57 -11.57 -0.05
N PRO A 73 8.35 -10.47 0.67
CA PRO A 73 7.44 -9.44 0.21
C PRO A 73 8.03 -8.76 -1.02
N GLU A 74 7.18 -8.45 -1.99
CA GLU A 74 7.61 -7.76 -3.20
C GLU A 74 8.22 -6.40 -2.85
N GLY A 75 9.44 -6.15 -3.34
CA GLY A 75 10.20 -4.93 -3.07
C GLY A 75 10.80 -4.82 -1.66
N ALA A 76 10.55 -5.76 -0.74
CA ALA A 76 11.15 -5.72 0.58
C ALA A 76 12.53 -6.37 0.62
N LYS A 77 13.46 -5.74 1.35
CA LYS A 77 14.78 -6.32 1.66
C LYS A 77 14.71 -7.39 2.76
N THR A 78 13.57 -7.48 3.45
CA THR A 78 13.37 -8.33 4.61
C THR A 78 12.55 -9.58 4.28
N ALA A 79 13.12 -10.75 4.56
CA ALA A 79 12.45 -12.04 4.52
C ALA A 79 11.91 -12.45 5.90
N TYR A 80 10.80 -13.17 5.89
CA TYR A 80 10.07 -13.61 7.08
C TYR A 80 9.86 -15.12 7.07
N VAL A 81 9.83 -15.72 8.25
CA VAL A 81 9.45 -17.11 8.47
C VAL A 81 8.07 -17.13 9.10
N ALA A 82 7.13 -17.84 8.49
CA ALA A 82 5.75 -17.94 8.94
C ALA A 82 5.33 -19.41 9.03
N ARG A 83 4.24 -19.68 9.76
CA ARG A 83 3.55 -20.97 9.68
C ARG A 83 3.08 -21.22 8.24
N ASN A 84 3.11 -22.49 7.82
CA ASN A 84 2.61 -22.89 6.51
C ASN A 84 1.07 -22.96 6.53
N MET A 85 0.46 -21.78 6.50
CA MET A 85 -0.98 -21.58 6.49
C MET A 85 -1.33 -20.46 5.50
N PRO A 86 -2.55 -20.41 4.95
CA PRO A 86 -2.90 -19.35 4.01
C PRO A 86 -2.84 -17.96 4.64
N ASP A 87 -2.55 -16.96 3.82
CA ASP A 87 -2.36 -15.56 4.26
C ASP A 87 -3.63 -15.01 4.94
N SER A 88 -4.79 -15.42 4.42
CA SER A 88 -6.12 -15.08 4.96
C SER A 88 -6.31 -15.56 6.41
N GLU A 89 -5.93 -16.80 6.72
CA GLU A 89 -5.98 -17.32 8.09
C GLU A 89 -4.97 -16.63 9.00
N THR A 90 -3.79 -16.28 8.47
CA THR A 90 -2.77 -15.56 9.23
C THR A 90 -3.27 -14.18 9.65
N ILE A 91 -3.91 -13.45 8.73
CA ILE A 91 -4.55 -12.15 9.03
C ILE A 91 -5.68 -12.34 10.04
N MET A 92 -6.52 -13.37 9.86
CA MET A 92 -7.59 -13.67 10.80
C MET A 92 -7.06 -13.89 12.21
N ASN A 93 -6.03 -14.73 12.41
CA ASN A 93 -5.44 -14.99 13.74
C ASN A 93 -4.95 -13.71 14.41
N ILE A 94 -4.33 -12.82 13.65
CA ILE A 94 -3.87 -11.52 14.16
C ILE A 94 -5.07 -10.66 14.59
N VAL A 95 -6.16 -10.64 13.81
CA VAL A 95 -7.40 -9.93 14.20
C VAL A 95 -8.04 -10.60 15.42
N LYS A 96 -8.07 -11.95 15.49
CA LYS A 96 -8.64 -12.70 16.63
C LYS A 96 -7.91 -12.43 17.94
N SER A 97 -6.61 -12.19 17.90
CA SER A 97 -5.84 -11.88 19.11
C SER A 97 -6.33 -10.62 19.82
N LYS A 98 -6.86 -9.63 19.08
CA LYS A 98 -7.37 -8.36 19.61
C LYS A 98 -8.49 -7.78 18.72
N PRO A 99 -9.71 -8.33 18.76
CA PRO A 99 -10.80 -7.92 17.89
C PRO A 99 -11.16 -6.45 18.08
N GLY A 100 -11.45 -5.72 17.00
CA GLY A 100 -11.89 -4.32 17.04
C GLY A 100 -10.80 -3.29 17.34
N SER A 101 -9.55 -3.71 17.59
CA SER A 101 -8.45 -2.80 17.89
C SER A 101 -7.54 -2.50 16.70
N LYS A 102 -7.53 -3.37 15.69
CA LYS A 102 -6.56 -3.34 14.60
C LYS A 102 -7.13 -2.63 13.38
N THR A 103 -6.46 -1.56 12.97
CA THR A 103 -6.70 -0.90 11.68
C THR A 103 -5.89 -1.57 10.58
N ILE A 104 -6.27 -1.35 9.31
CA ILE A 104 -5.50 -1.85 8.15
C ILE A 104 -4.05 -1.37 8.20
N ASN A 105 -3.81 -0.12 8.59
CA ASN A 105 -2.45 0.42 8.71
C ASN A 105 -1.64 -0.29 9.82
N GLN A 106 -2.27 -0.65 10.94
CA GLN A 106 -1.61 -1.42 11.99
C GLN A 106 -1.35 -2.86 11.56
N LEU A 107 -2.22 -3.46 10.75
CA LEU A 107 -1.93 -4.76 10.13
C LEU A 107 -0.73 -4.66 9.19
N ALA A 108 -0.70 -3.66 8.30
CA ALA A 108 0.41 -3.43 7.38
C ALA A 108 1.76 -3.20 8.10
N GLN A 109 1.75 -2.63 9.31
CA GLN A 109 2.96 -2.47 10.12
C GLN A 109 3.47 -3.79 10.74
N ASN A 110 2.57 -4.75 10.96
CA ASN A 110 2.91 -6.02 11.62
C ASN A 110 3.08 -7.18 10.62
N LEU A 111 2.66 -6.98 9.38
CA LEU A 111 2.66 -7.99 8.33
C LEU A 111 3.63 -7.62 7.21
N PRO A 112 4.30 -8.61 6.60
CA PRO A 112 5.25 -8.41 5.53
C PRO A 112 4.50 -8.41 4.19
N TYR A 113 3.42 -7.63 4.09
CA TYR A 113 2.61 -7.54 2.88
C TYR A 113 2.58 -6.09 2.39
N THR A 114 2.51 -5.91 1.07
CA THR A 114 2.21 -4.60 0.52
C THR A 114 0.81 -4.18 0.95
N LYS A 115 0.58 -2.87 1.06
CA LYS A 115 -0.72 -2.34 1.48
C LYS A 115 -1.84 -2.82 0.53
N ASP A 116 -1.57 -2.84 -0.77
CA ASP A 116 -2.56 -3.21 -1.79
C ASP A 116 -2.92 -4.70 -1.70
N TYR A 117 -1.93 -5.59 -1.57
CA TYR A 117 -2.17 -7.03 -1.38
C TYR A 117 -2.92 -7.32 -0.08
N LEU A 118 -2.57 -6.60 1.00
CA LEU A 118 -3.30 -6.71 2.26
C LEU A 118 -4.76 -6.27 2.13
N ILE A 119 -5.03 -5.16 1.45
CA ILE A 119 -6.38 -4.67 1.19
C ILE A 119 -7.18 -5.71 0.39
N GLN A 120 -6.58 -6.32 -0.63
CA GLN A 120 -7.21 -7.36 -1.42
C GLN A 120 -7.68 -8.53 -0.53
N ILE A 121 -6.78 -9.10 0.29
CA ILE A 121 -7.14 -10.24 1.16
C ILE A 121 -8.21 -9.82 2.20
N VAL A 122 -8.11 -8.61 2.76
CA VAL A 122 -9.11 -8.10 3.70
C VAL A 122 -10.48 -7.97 3.03
N ASN A 123 -10.53 -7.46 1.80
CA ASN A 123 -11.78 -7.36 1.05
C ASN A 123 -12.37 -8.74 0.73
N GLU A 124 -11.55 -9.72 0.36
CA GLU A 124 -11.98 -11.11 0.18
C GLU A 124 -12.57 -11.69 1.47
N LEU A 125 -11.93 -11.43 2.63
CA LEU A 125 -12.42 -11.87 3.94
C LEU A 125 -13.72 -11.17 4.37
N LEU A 126 -13.90 -9.90 4.02
CA LEU A 126 -15.14 -9.14 4.25
C LEU A 126 -16.27 -9.67 3.37
N ALA A 127 -16.00 -9.90 2.07
CA ALA A 127 -16.96 -10.47 1.13
C ALA A 127 -17.39 -11.88 1.52
N ALA A 128 -16.49 -12.67 2.09
CA ALA A 128 -16.78 -13.99 2.64
C ALA A 128 -17.50 -13.96 4.00
N GLY A 129 -17.77 -12.78 4.56
CA GLY A 129 -18.42 -12.65 5.87
C GLY A 129 -17.56 -13.14 7.04
N LYS A 130 -16.24 -13.29 6.88
CA LYS A 130 -15.34 -13.76 7.95
C LYS A 130 -14.83 -12.62 8.83
N LEU A 131 -14.72 -11.43 8.25
CA LEU A 131 -14.40 -10.20 8.97
C LEU A 131 -15.61 -9.27 9.00
N SER A 132 -15.68 -8.43 10.03
CA SER A 132 -16.60 -7.31 10.13
C SER A 132 -15.82 -6.00 10.24
N VAL A 133 -16.42 -4.92 9.75
CA VAL A 133 -15.89 -3.57 9.95
C VAL A 133 -16.60 -2.94 11.14
N ASN A 134 -15.84 -2.43 12.10
CA ASN A 134 -16.37 -1.69 13.22
C ASN A 134 -15.84 -0.25 13.18
N TYR A 135 -16.74 0.71 13.38
CA TYR A 135 -16.43 2.10 13.58
C TYR A 135 -16.48 2.37 15.08
N PRO A 136 -15.35 2.23 15.81
CA PRO A 136 -15.33 2.55 17.22
C PRO A 136 -15.81 3.99 17.38
N ASN A 137 -16.87 4.15 18.17
CA ASN A 137 -17.50 5.43 18.40
C ASN A 137 -16.48 6.34 19.10
N SER A 138 -15.79 7.19 18.32
CA SER A 138 -14.72 8.03 18.83
C SER A 138 -15.35 9.06 19.75
N LYS A 139 -15.13 8.92 21.06
CA LYS A 139 -15.50 9.97 22.04
C LYS A 139 -14.71 11.27 21.83
N SER A 140 -13.67 11.25 21.00
CA SER A 140 -12.91 12.44 20.62
C SER A 140 -13.61 13.17 19.48
N LYS A 141 -14.10 14.38 19.77
CA LYS A 141 -14.68 15.31 18.78
C LYS A 141 -13.70 15.73 17.65
N PHE A 142 -12.42 15.38 17.76
CA PHE A 142 -11.36 15.88 16.88
C PHE A 142 -10.63 14.78 16.09
N SER A 143 -10.99 13.50 16.25
CA SER A 143 -10.34 12.41 15.50
C SER A 143 -11.34 11.76 14.56
N ALA A 144 -11.02 11.76 13.26
CA ALA A 144 -11.78 11.03 12.27
C ALA A 144 -11.93 9.55 12.69
N PRO A 145 -13.14 8.96 12.54
CA PRO A 145 -13.38 7.58 12.94
C PRO A 145 -12.40 6.66 12.20
N LYS A 146 -11.67 5.85 12.97
CA LYS A 146 -10.71 4.88 12.41
C LYS A 146 -11.44 3.57 12.15
N LEU A 147 -11.36 3.10 10.91
CA LEU A 147 -11.92 1.80 10.54
C LEU A 147 -11.12 0.67 11.23
N CYS A 148 -11.80 -0.08 12.09
CA CYS A 148 -11.23 -1.23 12.79
C CYS A 148 -11.83 -2.53 12.25
N LEU A 149 -11.01 -3.59 12.23
CA LEU A 149 -11.43 -4.92 11.80
C LEU A 149 -11.83 -5.77 13.01
N GLY A 150 -12.98 -6.44 12.90
CA GLY A 150 -13.53 -7.41 13.84
C GLY A 150 -13.76 -8.77 13.18
N ILE A 151 -14.08 -9.78 13.98
CA ILE A 151 -14.54 -11.08 13.48
C ILE A 151 -16.08 -11.04 13.42
N ALA A 152 -16.65 -11.42 12.28
CA ALA A 152 -18.10 -11.37 12.08
C ALA A 152 -18.88 -12.26 13.08
N GLU A 153 -18.41 -13.48 13.32
CA GLU A 153 -19.05 -14.43 14.27
C GLU A 153 -19.15 -13.89 15.70
N LEU A 154 -18.20 -13.05 16.13
CA LEU A 154 -18.23 -12.47 17.49
C LEU A 154 -19.14 -11.23 17.60
N THR A 155 -19.45 -10.58 16.47
CA THR A 155 -20.28 -9.37 16.48
C THR A 155 -21.78 -9.68 16.54
N GLN A 156 -22.24 -10.82 16.01
CA GLN A 156 -23.65 -11.22 16.11
C GLN A 156 -24.06 -11.55 17.55
N THR A 157 -23.22 -12.26 18.30
CA THR A 157 -23.52 -12.63 19.70
C THR A 157 -23.54 -11.42 20.65
N ALA A 158 -22.78 -10.37 20.35
CA ALA A 158 -22.79 -9.14 21.14
C ALA A 158 -24.02 -8.26 20.85
N ALA A 159 -24.58 -8.33 19.63
CA ALA A 159 -25.82 -7.65 19.29
C ALA A 159 -27.05 -8.35 19.89
N GLU A 160 -27.01 -9.69 20.01
CA GLU A 160 -28.12 -10.47 20.56
C GLU A 160 -28.19 -10.46 22.10
N MET A 161 -27.07 -10.22 22.80
CA MET A 161 -27.03 -10.16 24.27
C MET A 161 -27.14 -8.74 24.86
N GLY A 162 -27.40 -7.72 24.02
CA GLY A 162 -27.54 -6.32 24.42
C GLY A 162 -28.96 -5.78 24.26
N THR A 163 -29.80 -6.07 25.25
CA THR A 163 -30.99 -5.32 25.72
C THR A 163 -31.52 -4.22 24.77
N ALA A 164 -32.46 -4.59 23.88
CA ALA A 164 -33.39 -3.63 23.31
C ALA A 164 -34.52 -3.35 24.33
N PRO A 165 -34.94 -2.10 24.54
CA PRO A 165 -36.17 -1.83 25.29
C PRO A 165 -37.34 -2.46 24.55
N GLU A 166 -38.15 -3.17 25.32
CA GLU A 166 -39.41 -3.80 24.95
C GLU A 166 -40.32 -2.78 24.21
N VAL A 167 -40.31 -2.81 22.88
CA VAL A 167 -41.36 -2.21 22.07
C VAL A 167 -42.43 -3.28 21.91
N VAL A 168 -43.45 -3.18 22.75
CA VAL A 168 -44.70 -3.92 22.63
C VAL A 168 -45.33 -3.52 21.29
N LEU A 169 -45.25 -4.39 20.29
CA LEU A 169 -46.12 -4.35 19.12
C LEU A 169 -47.37 -5.19 19.41
N PRO A 170 -48.58 -4.68 19.15
CA PRO A 170 -49.81 -5.40 19.42
C PRO A 170 -49.99 -6.54 18.42
N THR A 171 -50.26 -7.71 18.97
CA THR A 171 -50.78 -8.90 18.29
C THR A 171 -52.03 -8.55 17.49
N VAL A 172 -52.01 -8.77 16.17
CA VAL A 172 -53.23 -8.93 15.37
C VAL A 172 -53.09 -10.22 14.56
N ALA A 173 -54.13 -11.04 14.70
CA ALA A 173 -54.23 -12.41 14.22
C ALA A 173 -54.31 -12.52 12.69
N GLU A 174 -53.89 -13.68 12.20
CA GLU A 174 -54.23 -14.22 10.88
C GLU A 174 -55.75 -14.18 10.63
N HIS A 175 -56.17 -13.80 9.43
CA HIS A 175 -57.15 -14.54 8.62
C HIS A 175 -57.18 -14.07 7.16
N VAL A 176 -56.89 -15.02 6.27
CA VAL A 176 -57.59 -15.43 5.04
C VAL A 176 -57.80 -14.45 3.86
N GLU A 177 -57.50 -15.03 2.69
CA GLU A 177 -57.70 -14.70 1.28
C GLU A 177 -58.98 -13.93 0.89
N GLU A 178 -58.88 -13.02 -0.09
CA GLU A 178 -59.45 -13.19 -1.46
C GLU A 178 -59.24 -11.93 -2.33
N ASP A 179 -58.60 -12.17 -3.47
CA ASP A 179 -58.91 -11.77 -4.85
C ASP A 179 -59.79 -10.54 -5.23
N VAL A 180 -59.37 -9.96 -6.37
CA VAL A 180 -60.07 -9.15 -7.40
C VAL A 180 -60.33 -7.63 -7.20
N VAL A 181 -59.88 -6.88 -8.21
CA VAL A 181 -60.54 -5.79 -8.98
C VAL A 181 -59.72 -4.49 -9.07
N SER A 182 -59.36 -4.20 -10.33
CA SER A 182 -58.92 -2.94 -10.93
C SER A 182 -59.63 -1.69 -10.39
N GLN A 183 -58.89 -0.58 -10.27
CA GLN A 183 -59.33 0.69 -10.86
C GLN A 183 -58.20 1.72 -10.94
N GLU A 184 -58.04 2.25 -12.15
CA GLU A 184 -57.45 3.56 -12.46
C GLU A 184 -58.07 4.65 -11.59
N SER A 185 -57.24 5.60 -11.14
CA SER A 185 -57.60 7.02 -11.16
C SER A 185 -56.35 7.89 -11.05
N ALA A 186 -56.23 8.77 -12.04
CA ALA A 186 -55.27 9.83 -12.14
C ALA A 186 -55.52 10.92 -11.10
N VAL A 187 -54.46 11.41 -10.44
CA VAL A 187 -54.42 12.75 -9.84
C VAL A 187 -53.02 13.33 -9.99
N THR A 188 -52.97 14.52 -10.58
CA THR A 188 -51.84 15.46 -10.69
C THR A 188 -52.40 16.85 -10.33
N PRO A 189 -51.58 17.84 -9.98
CA PRO A 189 -50.97 18.05 -8.67
C PRO A 189 -51.52 19.33 -8.00
N GLU A 190 -51.60 19.39 -6.67
CA GLU A 190 -51.85 20.65 -5.97
C GLU A 190 -50.53 21.42 -5.78
N ALA A 191 -50.52 22.62 -6.33
CA ALA A 191 -49.52 23.64 -6.09
C ALA A 191 -49.62 24.11 -4.64
N VAL A 192 -48.53 23.98 -3.88
CA VAL A 192 -48.37 24.66 -2.59
C VAL A 192 -47.42 25.82 -2.82
N ASP A 193 -48.06 26.97 -2.99
CA ASP A 193 -47.51 28.31 -2.93
C ASP A 193 -47.33 28.64 -1.44
N SER A 194 -46.10 28.89 -1.00
CA SER A 194 -45.79 29.44 0.34
C SER A 194 -44.34 29.93 0.36
N ASP A 195 -44.18 31.19 -0.04
CA ASP A 195 -43.08 32.04 0.41
C ASP A 195 -43.17 32.27 1.93
N PRO A 196 -42.08 32.04 2.69
CA PRO A 196 -41.89 32.75 3.94
C PRO A 196 -40.97 33.94 3.70
N GLU A 197 -41.55 35.14 3.75
CA GLU A 197 -40.84 36.40 3.97
C GLU A 197 -39.91 36.26 5.18
N TYR A 198 -38.60 36.31 4.94
CA TYR A 198 -37.60 36.37 6.00
C TYR A 198 -37.37 37.84 6.34
N GLU A 199 -38.06 38.33 7.37
CA GLU A 199 -37.77 39.64 7.96
C GLU A 199 -36.33 39.66 8.48
N ALA A 200 -35.56 40.64 8.01
CA ALA A 200 -34.22 40.89 8.45
C ALA A 200 -34.25 41.58 9.84
N ASP A 201 -33.79 40.87 10.87
CA ASP A 201 -33.47 41.46 12.17
C ASP A 201 -32.30 42.46 12.03
N PRO A 202 -32.45 43.70 12.53
CA PRO A 202 -31.37 44.68 12.54
C PRO A 202 -30.47 44.55 13.79
N GLU A 203 -29.16 44.71 13.53
CA GLU A 203 -28.15 45.27 14.45
C GLU A 203 -28.01 44.65 15.85
N VAL A 204 -27.23 43.56 15.94
CA VAL A 204 -26.47 43.27 17.17
C VAL A 204 -25.15 44.03 17.09
N ALA A 205 -25.09 45.16 17.80
CA ALA A 205 -23.87 45.92 18.06
C ALA A 205 -22.89 45.05 18.87
N VAL A 206 -21.90 44.48 18.18
CA VAL A 206 -20.77 43.80 18.82
C VAL A 206 -19.82 44.87 19.35
N MET A 207 -19.74 44.96 20.68
CA MET A 207 -18.72 45.75 21.37
C MET A 207 -17.32 45.23 21.04
N PRO A 208 -16.31 46.11 20.87
CA PRO A 208 -14.94 45.66 20.64
C PRO A 208 -14.39 44.99 21.90
N GLU A 209 -14.10 43.69 21.81
CA GLU A 209 -13.27 42.98 22.78
C GLU A 209 -11.89 43.62 22.82
N GLU A 210 -11.49 44.00 24.02
CA GLU A 210 -10.19 44.55 24.37
C GLU A 210 -9.11 43.50 24.09
N VAL A 211 -8.29 43.73 23.06
CA VAL A 211 -7.15 42.88 22.71
C VAL A 211 -6.09 43.04 23.79
N VAL A 212 -6.10 42.13 24.76
CA VAL A 212 -5.00 41.93 25.70
C VAL A 212 -3.82 41.38 24.91
N VAL A 213 -2.83 42.25 24.65
CA VAL A 213 -1.54 41.88 24.08
C VAL A 213 -0.82 40.97 25.08
N PRO A 214 -0.50 39.71 24.74
CA PRO A 214 0.30 38.88 25.62
C PRO A 214 1.72 39.44 25.68
N GLU A 215 2.19 39.71 26.90
CA GLU A 215 3.57 40.11 27.18
C GLU A 215 4.55 39.11 26.54
N ALA A 216 5.55 39.67 25.86
CA ALA A 216 6.62 38.90 25.24
C ALA A 216 7.32 38.00 26.27
N PRO A 217 7.56 36.71 25.96
CA PRO A 217 8.27 35.83 26.87
C PRO A 217 9.69 36.36 27.10
N VAL A 218 10.00 36.62 28.37
CA VAL A 218 11.33 36.96 28.85
C VAL A 218 12.31 35.90 28.37
N ALA A 219 13.31 36.34 27.58
CA ALA A 219 14.36 35.48 27.07
C ALA A 219 15.13 34.85 28.25
N PHE A 220 14.88 33.56 28.50
CA PHE A 220 15.71 32.75 29.37
C PHE A 220 17.04 32.51 28.65
N SER A 221 18.07 33.26 29.01
CA SER A 221 19.45 32.96 28.65
C SER A 221 19.81 31.59 29.21
N MET A 222 19.88 30.59 28.33
CA MET A 222 20.49 29.31 28.67
C MET A 222 21.99 29.52 28.90
N PRO A 223 22.57 28.95 29.98
CA PRO A 223 24.01 28.96 30.17
C PRO A 223 24.69 28.18 29.05
N GLU A 224 25.74 28.79 28.51
CA GLU A 224 26.60 28.27 27.47
C GLU A 224 27.14 26.87 27.86
N PRO A 225 26.99 25.84 27.00
CA PRO A 225 27.45 24.50 27.32
C PRO A 225 28.99 24.49 27.39
N ALA A 226 29.52 23.97 28.49
CA ALA A 226 30.96 23.82 28.70
C ALA A 226 31.61 23.03 27.54
N PRO A 227 32.83 23.43 27.12
CA PRO A 227 33.53 22.77 26.02
C PRO A 227 33.79 21.29 26.35
N ALA A 228 33.50 20.43 25.38
CA ALA A 228 33.74 19.00 25.48
C ALA A 228 35.25 18.73 25.69
N PRO A 229 35.62 17.77 26.55
CA PRO A 229 37.02 17.42 26.76
C PRO A 229 37.61 16.84 25.47
N GLU A 230 38.78 17.37 25.09
CA GLU A 230 39.52 16.92 23.92
C GLU A 230 39.87 15.43 24.02
N PRO A 231 39.79 14.67 22.90
CA PRO A 231 40.14 13.26 22.90
C PRO A 231 41.64 13.09 23.17
N THR A 232 41.96 12.47 24.31
CA THR A 232 43.31 12.02 24.64
C THR A 232 43.74 10.96 23.62
N VAL A 233 44.67 11.32 22.75
CA VAL A 233 45.28 10.42 21.77
C VAL A 233 46.32 9.57 22.51
N GLU A 234 46.01 8.30 22.74
CA GLU A 234 47.01 7.32 23.19
C GLU A 234 48.01 7.02 22.04
N PRO A 235 49.32 6.95 22.33
CA PRO A 235 50.32 6.66 21.32
C PRO A 235 50.28 5.18 20.93
N VAL A 236 49.96 4.91 19.66
CA VAL A 236 50.11 3.59 19.04
C VAL A 236 51.60 3.28 18.93
N ALA A 237 52.03 2.24 19.66
CA ALA A 237 53.36 1.68 19.56
C ALA A 237 53.60 1.15 18.13
N GLN A 238 54.60 1.74 17.47
CA GLN A 238 55.20 1.20 16.25
C GLN A 238 55.96 -0.09 16.61
N SER A 239 55.58 -1.21 16.03
CA SER A 239 56.35 -2.45 16.10
C SER A 239 56.92 -2.78 14.72
N SER A 240 58.22 -3.03 14.75
CA SER A 240 59.21 -3.14 13.69
C SER A 240 58.86 -4.04 12.50
N LEU A 241 59.15 -3.49 11.32
CA LEU A 241 59.59 -4.18 10.12
C LEU A 241 61.05 -4.61 10.29
N GLU A 242 61.36 -5.88 10.08
CA GLU A 242 62.64 -6.41 9.55
C GLU A 242 62.40 -7.90 9.21
N ALA A 243 62.32 -8.25 7.92
CA ALA A 243 63.41 -8.64 7.04
C ALA A 243 63.70 -10.16 7.12
N MET A 244 63.27 -10.91 6.10
CA MET A 244 64.03 -12.02 5.49
C MET A 244 63.52 -12.24 4.05
N SER A 245 64.30 -11.72 3.09
CA SER A 245 64.30 -12.10 1.68
C SER A 245 65.49 -13.04 1.42
N ALA A 246 65.40 -13.76 0.28
CA ALA A 246 66.37 -14.70 -0.34
C ALA A 246 65.95 -16.17 -0.16
N GLU A 247 65.96 -17.06 -1.16
CA GLU A 247 66.66 -17.07 -2.45
C GLU A 247 66.08 -18.19 -3.37
N VAL A 248 66.12 -17.94 -4.69
CA VAL A 248 66.49 -18.86 -5.79
C VAL A 248 65.66 -20.15 -6.07
N ALA A 249 65.00 -20.17 -7.23
CA ALA A 249 65.38 -21.02 -8.39
C ALA A 249 64.44 -20.79 -9.62
N PRO A 250 64.97 -20.65 -10.85
CA PRO A 250 64.15 -20.54 -12.07
C PRO A 250 64.27 -21.75 -13.03
N THR A 251 63.20 -21.94 -13.84
CA THR A 251 63.11 -22.61 -15.17
C THR A 251 63.28 -24.15 -15.26
N PRO A 252 62.84 -24.86 -16.35
CA PRO A 252 62.19 -24.44 -17.62
C PRO A 252 60.96 -25.30 -18.07
N PRO A 253 60.38 -25.03 -19.27
CA PRO A 253 59.17 -25.68 -19.81
C PRO A 253 59.47 -26.78 -20.85
N ALA A 254 58.56 -27.75 -21.01
CA ALA A 254 58.48 -28.68 -22.15
C ALA A 254 57.05 -29.28 -22.19
N GLU A 255 56.23 -28.93 -23.19
CA GLU A 255 56.02 -29.68 -24.44
C GLU A 255 55.03 -30.86 -24.37
N THR A 256 53.97 -30.71 -25.17
CA THR A 256 53.43 -31.71 -26.12
C THR A 256 52.72 -32.96 -25.59
N ARG A 257 51.38 -33.00 -25.80
CA ARG A 257 50.61 -34.12 -26.41
C ARG A 257 49.12 -33.78 -26.44
N ARG A 258 48.54 -33.37 -27.58
CA ARG A 258 47.90 -34.21 -28.62
C ARG A 258 47.24 -35.50 -28.08
N SER A 259 45.90 -35.53 -28.15
CA SER A 259 45.04 -36.70 -28.50
C SER A 259 43.61 -36.18 -28.75
N ARG A 260 43.28 -35.72 -29.97
CA ARG A 260 42.33 -36.39 -30.91
C ARG A 260 41.96 -37.84 -30.57
N THR A 261 40.65 -38.08 -30.40
CA THR A 261 39.77 -38.98 -31.20
C THR A 261 38.32 -38.84 -30.67
N ARG A 262 37.31 -38.50 -31.48
CA ARG A 262 36.52 -39.39 -32.37
C ARG A 262 35.75 -40.43 -31.53
N GLY A 263 34.43 -40.59 -31.55
CA GLY A 263 33.31 -40.16 -32.39
C GLY A 263 32.11 -41.05 -32.00
N GLY A 264 30.90 -40.71 -32.44
CA GLY A 264 29.68 -41.50 -32.24
C GLY A 264 28.48 -40.59 -31.92
N GLN A 265 27.83 -39.95 -32.89
CA GLN A 265 26.80 -40.49 -33.82
C GLN A 265 25.55 -41.09 -33.16
N SER A 266 24.41 -40.58 -33.62
CA SER A 266 23.08 -41.20 -33.70
C SER A 266 22.27 -41.28 -32.38
N GLN A 267 21.02 -40.84 -32.29
CA GLN A 267 19.96 -40.85 -33.30
C GLN A 267 19.02 -39.64 -33.23
N GLU A 268 19.00 -38.92 -34.34
CA GLU A 268 17.83 -38.44 -35.07
C GLU A 268 16.52 -39.21 -34.73
N ARG A 269 15.56 -38.54 -34.07
CA ARG A 269 14.16 -38.97 -34.11
C ARG A 269 13.28 -37.80 -34.56
N LYS A 270 13.05 -37.79 -35.87
CA LYS A 270 11.97 -37.11 -36.60
C LYS A 270 10.65 -37.20 -35.82
N ARG A 271 10.13 -36.04 -35.40
CA ARG A 271 8.68 -35.82 -35.29
C ARG A 271 8.30 -34.64 -36.15
N ARG A 272 7.80 -35.00 -37.33
CA ARG A 272 7.09 -34.18 -38.30
C ARG A 272 5.75 -33.72 -37.68
N THR A 273 5.45 -32.44 -37.89
CA THR A 273 4.14 -31.85 -38.29
C THR A 273 2.94 -32.22 -37.41
N THR A 274 2.30 -31.28 -36.73
CA THR A 274 1.42 -30.28 -37.35
C THR A 274 1.52 -28.89 -36.70
N SER A 275 2.07 -27.93 -37.44
CA SER A 275 1.92 -26.50 -37.18
C SER A 275 0.52 -26.09 -37.63
N THR A 276 -0.43 -26.04 -36.69
CA THR A 276 -1.67 -25.29 -36.90
C THR A 276 -1.34 -23.81 -36.68
N SER A 277 -0.98 -23.16 -37.79
CA SER A 277 -0.91 -21.72 -37.92
C SER A 277 -2.34 -21.15 -37.79
N ASN A 278 -2.76 -20.84 -36.57
CA ASN A 278 -3.84 -19.88 -36.35
C ASN A 278 -3.23 -18.49 -36.32
N LYS A 279 -3.04 -17.94 -37.53
CA LYS A 279 -2.92 -16.52 -37.80
C LYS A 279 -4.27 -15.89 -37.42
N PRO A 280 -4.38 -15.07 -36.35
CA PRO A 280 -5.55 -14.22 -36.23
C PRO A 280 -5.48 -13.26 -37.42
N ALA A 281 -6.44 -13.37 -38.33
CA ALA A 281 -6.69 -12.35 -39.31
C ALA A 281 -6.85 -11.04 -38.53
N ALA A 282 -5.94 -10.10 -38.79
CA ALA A 282 -6.15 -8.71 -38.45
C ALA A 282 -7.40 -8.27 -39.22
N ASN A 283 -8.55 -8.38 -38.56
CA ASN A 283 -9.74 -7.64 -38.88
C ASN A 283 -9.47 -6.22 -38.40
N THR A 284 -8.63 -5.51 -39.15
CA THR A 284 -8.49 -4.07 -39.03
C THR A 284 -9.76 -3.50 -39.63
N ASP A 285 -10.72 -3.21 -38.76
CA ASP A 285 -11.92 -2.47 -39.11
C ASP A 285 -11.49 -1.14 -39.74
N PRO A 286 -11.82 -0.87 -41.02
CA PRO A 286 -11.47 0.39 -41.68
C PRO A 286 -12.17 1.61 -41.07
N ARG A 287 -13.06 1.44 -40.07
CA ARG A 287 -13.71 2.56 -39.36
C ARG A 287 -12.86 3.23 -38.28
N HIS A 288 -11.67 2.72 -37.96
CA HIS A 288 -10.78 3.37 -36.97
C HIS A 288 -9.62 4.18 -37.57
N GLN A 289 -9.54 4.32 -38.89
CA GLN A 289 -8.50 5.16 -39.52
C GLN A 289 -8.99 6.58 -39.89
N GLU A 290 -10.30 6.84 -39.95
CA GLU A 290 -10.81 8.20 -40.15
C GLU A 290 -10.89 9.03 -38.85
N ALA A 291 -10.87 8.39 -37.67
CA ALA A 291 -10.91 9.11 -36.39
C ALA A 291 -9.54 9.70 -35.96
N THR A 292 -8.45 9.34 -36.62
CA THR A 292 -7.09 9.81 -36.24
C THR A 292 -6.67 11.06 -37.01
N GLN A 293 -7.39 11.45 -38.07
CA GLN A 293 -7.02 12.60 -38.89
C GLN A 293 -7.72 13.90 -38.49
N GLU A 294 -8.79 13.82 -37.66
CA GLU A 294 -9.44 15.00 -37.06
C GLU A 294 -8.76 15.49 -35.77
N VAL A 295 -7.89 14.69 -35.15
CA VAL A 295 -7.15 15.07 -33.92
C VAL A 295 -5.87 15.86 -34.22
N ALA A 296 -5.50 16.02 -35.50
CA ALA A 296 -4.31 16.78 -35.90
C ALA A 296 -4.48 18.30 -35.78
N ASN A 297 -5.66 18.78 -35.39
CA ASN A 297 -5.94 20.20 -35.17
C ASN A 297 -6.10 20.57 -33.69
N VAL A 298 -5.59 19.74 -32.77
CA VAL A 298 -5.38 20.17 -31.38
C VAL A 298 -4.30 21.24 -31.43
N SER A 299 -4.74 22.49 -31.28
CA SER A 299 -3.92 23.69 -31.32
C SER A 299 -2.65 23.50 -30.49
N ALA A 300 -1.50 23.79 -31.10
CA ALA A 300 -0.20 23.68 -30.44
C ALA A 300 -0.25 24.39 -29.09
N VAL A 301 0.04 23.66 -28.00
CA VAL A 301 0.07 24.20 -26.64
C VAL A 301 0.99 25.42 -26.63
N THR A 302 0.44 26.58 -26.32
CA THR A 302 1.19 27.83 -26.31
C THR A 302 1.77 28.10 -24.92
N SER A 303 2.82 28.92 -24.84
CA SER A 303 3.33 29.40 -23.55
C SER A 303 2.28 30.21 -22.76
N ALA A 304 1.33 30.84 -23.45
CA ALA A 304 0.21 31.54 -22.84
C ALA A 304 -0.75 30.57 -22.12
N ASP A 305 -0.98 29.38 -22.69
CA ASP A 305 -1.79 28.33 -22.05
C ASP A 305 -1.14 27.86 -20.76
N GLU A 306 0.17 27.60 -20.76
CA GLU A 306 0.89 27.18 -19.56
C GLU A 306 0.86 28.25 -18.45
N ALA A 307 0.96 29.53 -18.83
CA ALA A 307 0.85 30.64 -17.90
C ALA A 307 -0.55 30.74 -17.28
N ALA A 308 -1.61 30.65 -18.11
CA ALA A 308 -2.99 30.65 -17.65
C ALA A 308 -3.29 29.46 -16.73
N PHE A 309 -2.77 28.27 -17.08
CA PHE A 309 -2.91 27.06 -16.27
C PHE A 309 -2.25 27.23 -14.89
N LYS A 310 -1.04 27.80 -14.83
CA LYS A 310 -0.34 28.09 -13.57
C LYS A 310 -1.08 29.12 -12.71
N GLU A 311 -1.66 30.14 -13.33
CA GLU A 311 -2.46 31.14 -12.61
C GLU A 311 -3.75 30.54 -12.04
N ALA A 312 -4.47 29.75 -12.83
CA ALA A 312 -5.65 29.02 -12.40
C ALA A 312 -5.34 28.09 -11.21
N TYR A 313 -4.22 27.36 -11.27
CA TYR A 313 -3.76 26.55 -10.14
C TYR A 313 -3.56 27.37 -8.87
N LYS A 314 -2.86 28.51 -8.93
CA LYS A 314 -2.65 29.37 -7.77
C LYS A 314 -3.96 29.89 -7.17
N LYS A 315 -4.95 30.22 -8.02
CA LYS A 315 -6.26 30.74 -7.58
C LYS A 315 -7.16 29.66 -6.96
N THR A 316 -7.02 28.41 -7.41
CA THR A 316 -7.82 27.27 -6.95
C THR A 316 -7.14 26.47 -5.84
N GLN A 317 -5.88 26.79 -5.50
CA GLN A 317 -5.11 26.13 -4.45
C GLN A 317 -5.77 26.33 -3.08
N GLY A 318 -6.29 25.23 -2.53
CA GLY A 318 -6.79 25.19 -1.16
C GLY A 318 -5.66 25.09 -0.14
N ARG A 319 -6.04 25.04 1.15
CA ARG A 319 -5.12 24.97 2.30
C ARG A 319 -4.17 23.77 2.29
N PHE A 320 -4.50 22.70 1.55
CA PHE A 320 -3.80 21.40 1.59
C PHE A 320 -2.82 21.15 0.44
N GLY A 321 -2.38 22.20 -0.26
CA GLY A 321 -1.25 22.12 -1.19
C GLY A 321 -1.50 21.45 -2.54
N GLY A 322 -2.60 20.69 -2.71
CA GLY A 322 -3.06 20.14 -3.99
C GLY A 322 -4.39 20.73 -4.47
N VAL A 323 -4.71 20.52 -5.73
CA VAL A 323 -5.95 20.98 -6.39
C VAL A 323 -6.60 19.83 -7.17
N LEU A 324 -7.93 19.73 -7.03
CA LEU A 324 -8.74 18.80 -7.84
C LEU A 324 -8.74 19.22 -9.31
N ILE A 325 -8.49 18.27 -10.20
CA ILE A 325 -8.42 18.51 -11.65
C ILE A 325 -9.77 19.00 -12.19
N SER A 326 -10.89 18.46 -11.70
CA SER A 326 -12.26 18.91 -12.03
C SER A 326 -12.47 20.40 -11.74
N LYS A 327 -12.03 20.89 -10.58
CA LYS A 327 -12.11 22.32 -10.21
C LYS A 327 -11.27 23.19 -11.13
N LEU A 328 -10.08 22.72 -11.51
CA LEU A 328 -9.21 23.44 -12.43
C LEU A 328 -9.82 23.53 -13.83
N ARG A 329 -10.41 22.44 -14.33
CA ARG A 329 -11.16 22.41 -15.60
C ARG A 329 -12.31 23.40 -15.58
N LYS A 330 -13.13 23.37 -14.53
CA LYS A 330 -14.27 24.28 -14.35
C LYS A 330 -13.84 25.74 -14.28
N PHE A 331 -12.72 26.03 -13.62
CA PHE A 331 -12.16 27.39 -13.52
C PHE A 331 -11.68 27.92 -14.87
N LEU A 332 -11.00 27.09 -15.66
CA LEU A 332 -10.46 27.49 -16.97
C LEU A 332 -11.54 27.53 -18.07
N GLY A 333 -12.58 26.70 -17.97
CA GLY A 333 -13.64 26.60 -18.97
C GLY A 333 -13.12 26.12 -20.34
N TRP A 334 -11.98 25.44 -20.37
CA TRP A 334 -11.39 24.93 -21.61
C TRP A 334 -12.04 23.64 -22.06
N GLU A 335 -12.00 23.39 -23.37
CA GLU A 335 -12.30 22.08 -23.92
C GLU A 335 -11.39 21.00 -23.31
N ALA A 336 -11.94 19.81 -23.06
CA ALA A 336 -11.23 18.71 -22.40
C ALA A 336 -9.91 18.36 -23.11
N ALA A 337 -9.91 18.28 -24.44
CA ALA A 337 -8.72 17.98 -25.24
C ALA A 337 -7.60 19.02 -25.07
N ARG A 338 -7.95 20.32 -25.07
CA ARG A 338 -6.98 21.40 -24.85
C ARG A 338 -6.40 21.36 -23.44
N PHE A 339 -7.26 21.17 -22.43
CA PHE A 339 -6.81 21.05 -21.05
C PHE A 339 -5.84 19.89 -20.87
N ASP A 340 -6.17 18.72 -21.45
CA ASP A 340 -5.34 17.51 -21.33
C ASP A 340 -3.99 17.68 -22.02
N ALA A 341 -3.97 18.32 -23.19
CA ALA A 341 -2.73 18.64 -23.89
C ALA A 341 -1.81 19.58 -23.08
N VAL A 342 -2.38 20.61 -22.45
CA VAL A 342 -1.62 21.53 -21.58
C VAL A 342 -1.13 20.81 -20.33
N LEU A 343 -1.99 20.00 -19.70
CA LEU A 343 -1.65 19.21 -18.52
C LEU A 343 -0.47 18.26 -18.82
N ASP A 344 -0.50 17.58 -19.96
CA ASP A 344 0.58 16.69 -20.39
C ASP A 344 1.87 17.44 -20.70
N SER A 345 1.79 18.62 -21.33
CA SER A 345 2.97 19.49 -21.54
C SER A 345 3.62 19.86 -20.20
N VAL A 346 2.84 20.40 -19.26
CA VAL A 346 3.32 20.86 -17.94
C VAL A 346 3.84 19.69 -17.10
N ARG A 347 3.20 18.52 -17.20
CA ARG A 347 3.62 17.26 -16.56
C ARG A 347 4.94 16.74 -17.13
N SER A 348 5.09 16.74 -18.45
CA SER A 348 6.32 16.27 -19.13
C SER A 348 7.55 17.13 -18.76
N LYS A 349 7.33 18.41 -18.47
CA LYS A 349 8.34 19.35 -17.96
C LYS A 349 8.67 19.14 -16.47
N GLY A 350 7.95 18.27 -15.77
CA GLY A 350 8.16 17.98 -14.35
C GLY A 350 7.69 19.07 -13.39
N TYR A 351 6.84 20.00 -13.86
CA TYR A 351 6.34 21.11 -13.05
C TYR A 351 5.25 20.67 -12.07
N ILE A 352 4.54 19.59 -12.38
CA ILE A 352 3.40 19.07 -11.62
C ILE A 352 3.53 17.56 -11.40
N ASP A 353 2.95 17.10 -10.31
CA ASP A 353 2.62 15.70 -10.07
C ASP A 353 1.11 15.51 -10.10
N VAL A 354 0.67 14.42 -10.74
CA VAL A 354 -0.72 13.98 -10.75
C VAL A 354 -0.87 12.72 -9.91
N ASN A 355 -1.91 12.68 -9.09
CA ASN A 355 -2.19 11.62 -8.12
C ASN A 355 -3.62 11.10 -8.30
N VAL A 356 -3.82 9.80 -8.08
CA VAL A 356 -5.15 9.15 -8.19
C VAL A 356 -6.13 9.71 -7.16
N GLY A 357 -5.64 10.22 -6.01
CA GLY A 357 -6.48 10.76 -4.95
C GLY A 357 -7.32 9.68 -4.24
N ASP A 358 -8.03 10.07 -3.19
CA ASP A 358 -8.99 9.20 -2.52
C ASP A 358 -10.39 9.38 -3.15
N ILE A 359 -10.75 8.43 -4.01
CA ILE A 359 -12.01 8.42 -4.79
C ILE A 359 -13.23 8.35 -3.86
N THR A 360 -13.09 7.81 -2.64
CA THR A 360 -14.23 7.55 -1.74
C THR A 360 -14.90 8.81 -1.20
N SER A 361 -14.20 9.95 -1.27
CA SER A 361 -14.67 11.25 -0.76
C SER A 361 -15.17 12.20 -1.85
N LEU A 362 -15.14 11.75 -3.12
CA LEU A 362 -15.46 12.57 -4.28
C LEU A 362 -16.81 12.19 -4.85
N ASP A 363 -17.52 13.18 -5.40
CA ASP A 363 -18.72 12.92 -6.16
C ASP A 363 -18.37 12.34 -7.56
N ARG A 364 -19.39 11.85 -8.25
CA ARG A 364 -19.20 11.21 -9.55
C ARG A 364 -18.76 12.20 -10.63
N GLU A 365 -19.17 13.46 -10.51
CA GLU A 365 -18.80 14.53 -11.44
C GLU A 365 -17.30 14.85 -11.35
N ASP A 366 -16.74 14.88 -10.14
CA ASP A 366 -15.30 15.07 -9.90
C ASP A 366 -14.47 13.91 -10.44
N ILE A 367 -14.99 12.68 -10.35
CA ILE A 367 -14.34 11.48 -10.88
C ILE A 367 -14.37 11.49 -12.41
N ASP A 368 -15.53 11.76 -13.01
CA ASP A 368 -15.73 11.74 -14.46
C ASP A 368 -14.95 12.88 -15.16
N ASN A 369 -14.77 14.02 -14.48
CA ASN A 369 -13.98 15.15 -14.96
C ASN A 369 -12.49 15.09 -14.58
N GLY A 370 -12.00 13.93 -14.12
CA GLY A 370 -10.59 13.69 -13.88
C GLY A 370 -9.73 13.73 -15.16
N TYR A 371 -8.46 13.39 -15.03
CA TYR A 371 -7.54 13.23 -16.16
C TYR A 371 -7.21 11.74 -16.34
N THR A 372 -7.51 11.19 -17.52
CA THR A 372 -7.24 9.77 -17.81
C THR A 372 -6.02 9.66 -18.72
N ASP A 373 -4.99 8.93 -18.28
CA ASP A 373 -3.83 8.68 -19.12
C ASP A 373 -4.12 7.64 -20.22
N TRP A 374 -3.17 7.47 -21.15
CA TRP A 374 -3.25 6.47 -22.22
C TRP A 374 -3.36 5.01 -21.72
N ARG A 375 -3.14 4.74 -20.43
CA ARG A 375 -3.32 3.42 -19.80
C ARG A 375 -4.70 3.26 -19.16
N GLY A 376 -5.58 4.25 -19.28
CA GLY A 376 -6.89 4.25 -18.64
C GLY A 376 -6.85 4.52 -17.14
N ARG A 377 -5.76 5.08 -16.60
CA ARG A 377 -5.70 5.45 -15.18
C ARG A 377 -6.21 6.86 -15.00
N ASN A 378 -7.20 7.00 -14.13
CA ASN A 378 -7.79 8.28 -13.78
C ASN A 378 -7.02 8.94 -12.61
N TYR A 379 -6.61 10.18 -12.82
CA TYR A 379 -5.95 11.05 -11.86
C TYR A 379 -6.90 12.20 -11.51
N ILE A 380 -7.04 12.48 -10.22
CA ILE A 380 -8.06 13.44 -9.75
C ILE A 380 -7.43 14.62 -9.02
N ASN A 381 -6.23 14.46 -8.46
CA ASN A 381 -5.55 15.52 -7.73
C ASN A 381 -4.21 15.87 -8.39
N LEU A 382 -3.90 17.16 -8.42
CA LEU A 382 -2.67 17.72 -8.97
C LEU A 382 -1.92 18.53 -7.91
N THR A 383 -0.60 18.43 -7.89
CA THR A 383 0.29 19.19 -6.99
C THR A 383 1.41 19.84 -7.78
N TRP A 384 1.63 21.12 -7.58
CA TRP A 384 2.73 21.85 -8.23
C TRP A 384 4.05 21.66 -7.47
N ARG A 385 5.12 21.28 -8.18
CA ARG A 385 6.47 21.16 -7.60
C ARG A 385 7.13 22.53 -7.51
N SER A 386 7.49 22.96 -6.31
CA SER A 386 8.09 24.28 -6.07
C SER A 386 9.49 24.47 -6.70
N GLN A 387 10.13 23.41 -7.19
CA GLN A 387 11.55 23.40 -7.56
C GLN A 387 11.86 23.47 -9.06
N ALA A 388 10.86 23.70 -9.92
CA ALA A 388 11.13 23.93 -11.34
C ALA A 388 11.23 25.43 -11.63
N LEU A 389 12.35 26.03 -11.21
CA LEU A 389 12.86 27.32 -11.67
C LEU A 389 14.34 27.17 -11.97
#